data_AF-A0A7W0RZ34-F1
#
_entry.id   AF-A0A7W0RZ34-F1
#
_cell.length_a   1.000
_cell.length_b   1.000
_cell.length_c   1.000
_cell.angle_alpha   90.00
_cell.angle_beta   90.00
_cell.angle_gamma   90.00
#
_symmetry.space_group_name_H-M   'P 1'
#
loop_
_entity.id
_entity.type
_entity.pdbx_description
1 polymer ?
#
loop_
_entity_poly.entity_id
_entity_poly.type
_entity_poly.pdbx_seq_one_letter_code
_entity_poly.pdbx_strand_id
1 'polypeptide(L)'
;MRKLHLALVVAVSSALSLAGGATGDPSSEDPLQEHVTAIVTPSKAGGDAGGGARTREVEVLAHAYPGTGTNADVYAHRGYAYLGSWVGRGCLSSGVRVFDLQDPGSPQLVSTFADAASEPDVARTWTEKVIVERVNTPAFRGDLAVVSFQACGRAGRLDPTVFRGFGLYDVTDPAAPHRLALYATEPGVNGGSHEIWLERVGRRAYVYTAIPNSELRTSPDGVTPGLPDFRIIDVSDPANPVQAGEWGAWRELGVHPTSGQGDFESTFVHSVRIDERAQRAYLSYWDLGT
;
A
#
# COMPACT_ATOMS: atom_id res chain seq x y z
N MET A 1 -13.18 63.66 30.84
CA MET A 1 -11.71 63.68 30.95
C MET A 1 -11.14 62.52 30.11
N ARG A 2 -10.25 62.89 29.18
CA ARG A 2 -9.26 62.10 28.42
C ARG A 2 -9.62 60.73 27.83
N LYS A 3 -9.83 60.77 26.51
CA LYS A 3 -9.44 59.78 25.50
C LYS A 3 -7.95 59.44 25.60
N LEU A 4 -7.56 58.21 25.27
CA LEU A 4 -6.34 57.94 24.50
C LEU A 4 -6.54 56.68 23.65
N HIS A 5 -6.58 56.89 22.34
CA HIS A 5 -6.34 55.89 21.31
C HIS A 5 -4.82 55.71 21.16
N LEU A 6 -4.37 54.50 20.80
CA LEU A 6 -3.24 54.38 19.89
C LEU A 6 -3.33 53.08 19.09
N ALA A 7 -3.51 53.25 17.78
CA ALA A 7 -3.18 52.28 16.74
C ALA A 7 -1.93 52.82 16.03
N LEU A 8 -0.98 51.94 15.66
CA LEU A 8 -0.03 52.08 14.54
C LEU A 8 0.79 50.76 14.50
N VAL A 9 0.78 49.93 13.46
CA VAL A 9 1.29 50.06 12.07
C VAL A 9 2.84 49.91 11.98
N VAL A 10 3.22 48.78 11.34
CA VAL A 10 4.26 48.56 10.30
C VAL A 10 5.77 48.65 10.62
N ALA A 11 6.51 47.62 10.14
CA ALA A 11 7.80 47.61 9.40
C ALA A 11 8.73 46.50 9.95
N VAL A 12 9.05 45.41 9.24
CA VAL A 12 9.95 45.22 8.08
C VAL A 12 11.44 45.38 8.41
N SER A 13 12.23 44.33 8.07
CA SER A 13 13.71 44.19 8.02
C SER A 13 14.39 43.79 9.35
N SER A 14 15.41 42.94 9.43
CA SER A 14 16.51 42.69 8.48
C SER A 14 17.19 41.33 8.74
N ALA A 15 17.84 40.81 7.70
CA ALA A 15 18.71 39.65 7.69
C ALA A 15 19.87 39.73 8.70
N LEU A 16 20.29 38.56 9.20
CA LEU A 16 21.66 38.33 9.64
C LEU A 16 22.18 37.05 8.98
N SER A 17 23.02 37.27 7.97
CA SER A 17 23.81 36.25 7.29
C SER A 17 24.94 35.79 8.20
N LEU A 18 25.10 34.49 8.40
CA LEU A 18 26.38 33.89 8.74
C LEU A 18 26.75 32.93 7.62
N ALA A 19 27.68 33.40 6.78
CA ALA A 19 28.38 32.58 5.79
C ALA A 19 29.37 31.67 6.53
N GLY A 20 29.17 30.36 6.41
CA GLY A 20 30.20 29.34 6.62
C GLY A 20 30.47 28.68 5.28
N GLY A 21 31.64 28.91 4.71
CA GLY A 21 32.00 28.46 3.38
C GLY A 21 32.14 26.95 3.28
N ALA A 22 31.52 26.38 2.25
CA ALA A 22 32.02 25.19 1.57
C ALA A 22 32.12 25.56 0.10
N THR A 23 33.33 25.52 -0.44
CA THR A 23 33.62 25.69 -1.86
C THR A 23 33.09 24.48 -2.61
N GLY A 24 31.89 24.60 -3.18
CA GLY A 24 31.31 23.66 -4.13
C GLY A 24 31.34 24.25 -5.54
N ASP A 25 31.88 23.48 -6.47
CA ASP A 25 31.98 23.76 -7.91
C ASP A 25 30.59 24.08 -8.52
N PRO A 26 30.38 25.19 -9.25
CA PRO A 26 29.09 25.58 -9.79
C PRO A 26 28.64 24.75 -11.02
N SER A 27 29.17 23.54 -11.22
CA SER A 27 28.91 22.72 -12.41
C SER A 27 28.33 21.32 -12.16
N SER A 28 27.96 20.96 -10.93
CA SER A 28 27.23 19.72 -10.69
C SER A 28 25.72 19.99 -10.68
N GLU A 29 25.08 19.87 -11.84
CA GLU A 29 23.63 19.76 -11.92
C GLU A 29 23.19 18.56 -11.07
N ASP A 30 22.32 18.79 -10.09
CA ASP A 30 21.78 17.76 -9.21
C ASP A 30 20.82 16.86 -10.02
N PRO A 31 21.16 15.59 -10.27
CA PRO A 31 20.33 14.70 -11.09
C PRO A 31 18.94 14.44 -10.47
N LEU A 32 18.75 14.73 -9.17
CA LEU A 32 17.44 14.70 -8.52
C LEU A 32 16.55 15.89 -8.93
N GLN A 33 17.12 17.07 -9.19
CA GLN A 33 16.33 18.22 -9.63
C GLN A 33 15.80 18.06 -11.05
N GLU A 34 16.56 17.45 -11.98
CA GLU A 34 16.06 17.14 -13.33
C GLU A 34 14.90 16.15 -13.30
N HIS A 35 15.01 15.09 -12.48
CA HIS A 35 13.95 14.09 -12.34
C HIS A 35 12.68 14.68 -11.72
N VAL A 36 12.82 15.53 -10.70
CA VAL A 36 11.68 16.22 -10.09
C VAL A 36 11.05 17.22 -11.06
N THR A 37 11.84 17.93 -11.86
CA THR A 37 11.29 18.88 -12.85
C THR A 37 10.56 18.15 -13.98
N ALA A 38 11.02 16.98 -14.40
CA ALA A 38 10.33 16.12 -15.37
C ALA A 38 8.99 15.56 -14.83
N ILE A 39 8.89 15.32 -13.51
CA ILE A 39 7.66 14.85 -12.85
C ILE A 39 6.68 16.01 -12.58
N VAL A 40 7.18 17.20 -12.29
CA VAL A 40 6.37 18.36 -11.84
C VAL A 40 5.94 19.25 -13.00
N THR A 41 6.59 19.18 -14.16
CA THR A 41 6.13 19.90 -15.36
C THR A 41 4.92 19.17 -15.93
N PRO A 42 3.70 19.73 -15.84
CA PRO A 42 2.55 19.10 -16.46
C PRO A 42 2.78 19.18 -17.96
N SER A 43 2.86 18.04 -18.63
CA SER A 43 2.68 18.02 -20.08
C SER A 43 1.35 18.72 -20.35
N LYS A 44 1.37 19.78 -21.17
CA LYS A 44 0.15 20.47 -21.61
C LYS A 44 -0.88 19.38 -21.97
N ALA A 45 -2.04 19.43 -21.35
CA ALA A 45 -3.18 18.62 -21.76
C ALA A 45 -3.48 18.97 -23.22
N GLY A 46 -2.92 18.17 -24.13
CA GLY A 46 -3.26 18.18 -25.54
C GLY A 46 -4.54 17.37 -25.68
N GLY A 47 -5.61 18.06 -26.07
CA GLY A 47 -6.84 17.39 -26.47
C GLY A 47 -6.59 16.48 -27.68
N ASP A 48 -7.25 15.33 -27.61
CA ASP A 48 -7.61 14.37 -28.66
C ASP A 48 -6.57 13.79 -29.64
N ALA A 49 -6.75 12.48 -29.84
CA ALA A 49 -6.36 11.61 -30.96
C ALA A 49 -4.93 10.99 -31.01
N GLY A 50 -4.84 9.72 -30.60
CA GLY A 50 -4.71 8.64 -31.59
C GLY A 50 -3.31 8.20 -32.06
N GLY A 51 -2.26 8.37 -31.28
CA GLY A 51 -0.93 7.82 -31.62
C GLY A 51 -0.23 7.21 -30.43
N GLY A 52 -0.41 5.91 -30.20
CA GLY A 52 0.34 5.18 -29.17
C GLY A 52 1.84 5.30 -29.40
N ALA A 53 2.62 5.59 -28.35
CA ALA A 53 4.06 5.49 -28.41
C ALA A 53 4.45 4.06 -28.84
N ARG A 54 5.20 3.93 -29.93
CA ARG A 54 5.64 2.63 -30.47
C ARG A 54 7.15 2.55 -30.37
N THR A 55 7.64 1.49 -29.72
CA THR A 55 9.00 0.98 -29.98
C THR A 55 8.89 -0.17 -30.98
N ARG A 56 10.01 -0.71 -31.48
CA ARG A 56 9.95 -1.79 -32.49
C ARG A 56 9.22 -3.05 -32.00
N GLU A 57 9.12 -3.26 -30.68
CA GLU A 57 8.60 -4.48 -30.06
C GLU A 57 7.43 -4.23 -29.09
N VAL A 58 7.04 -2.97 -28.87
CA VAL A 58 5.94 -2.61 -27.95
C VAL A 58 5.07 -1.55 -28.57
N GLU A 59 3.78 -1.84 -28.62
CA GLU A 59 2.73 -0.91 -28.99
C GLU A 59 1.88 -0.55 -27.78
N VAL A 60 1.81 0.74 -27.46
CA VAL A 60 0.81 1.23 -26.51
C VAL A 60 -0.56 1.21 -27.18
N LEU A 61 -1.44 0.33 -26.71
CA LEU A 61 -2.83 0.25 -27.20
C LEU A 61 -3.68 1.41 -26.69
N ALA A 62 -3.55 1.74 -25.41
CA ALA A 62 -4.26 2.85 -24.77
C ALA A 62 -3.55 3.26 -23.46
N HIS A 63 -3.98 4.39 -22.90
CA HIS A 63 -3.67 4.81 -21.54
C HIS A 63 -4.92 5.41 -20.90
N ALA A 64 -5.06 5.23 -19.58
CA ALA A 64 -6.12 5.87 -18.80
C ALA A 64 -5.51 6.67 -17.67
N TYR A 65 -5.98 7.92 -17.48
CA TYR A 65 -5.60 8.72 -16.32
C TYR A 65 -6.40 8.25 -15.10
N PRO A 66 -5.75 7.73 -14.04
CA PRO A 66 -6.45 7.08 -12.95
C PRO A 66 -6.97 8.05 -11.87
N GLY A 67 -7.10 9.33 -12.22
CA GLY A 67 -7.46 10.39 -11.28
C GLY A 67 -6.27 10.92 -10.46
N THR A 68 -6.56 11.86 -9.56
CA THR A 68 -5.59 12.37 -8.59
C THR A 68 -5.28 11.31 -7.52
N GLY A 69 -4.14 11.47 -6.84
CA GLY A 69 -3.68 10.53 -5.82
C GLY A 69 -2.36 9.88 -6.22
N THR A 70 -2.07 8.72 -5.62
CA THR A 70 -0.87 7.95 -5.96
C THR A 70 -1.24 6.51 -6.28
N ASN A 71 -0.42 5.86 -7.09
CA ASN A 71 -0.65 4.50 -7.57
C ASN A 71 0.37 3.56 -6.92
N ALA A 72 -0.06 2.35 -6.62
CA ALA A 72 0.80 1.29 -6.10
C ALA A 72 0.71 0.07 -7.03
N ASP A 73 0.22 -1.05 -6.51
CA ASP A 73 0.09 -2.31 -7.25
C ASP A 73 -0.95 -2.24 -8.37
N VAL A 74 -0.80 -3.13 -9.35
CA VAL A 74 -1.81 -3.40 -10.37
C VAL A 74 -2.00 -4.90 -10.50
N TYR A 75 -3.24 -5.35 -10.32
CA TYR A 75 -3.59 -6.76 -10.47
C TYR A 75 -4.62 -6.93 -11.59
N ALA A 76 -4.36 -7.85 -12.52
CA ALA A 76 -5.28 -8.13 -13.62
C ALA A 76 -6.07 -9.40 -13.33
N HIS A 77 -7.39 -9.34 -13.45
CA HIS A 77 -8.28 -10.50 -13.32
C HIS A 77 -9.43 -10.41 -14.32
N ARG A 78 -9.55 -11.42 -15.19
CA ARG A 78 -10.65 -11.59 -16.15
C ARG A 78 -11.05 -10.34 -16.95
N GLY A 79 -10.06 -9.64 -17.50
CA GLY A 79 -10.33 -8.45 -18.31
C GLY A 79 -10.60 -7.19 -17.49
N TYR A 80 -10.27 -7.19 -16.20
CA TYR A 80 -10.25 -5.99 -15.37
C TYR A 80 -8.86 -5.78 -14.76
N ALA A 81 -8.48 -4.53 -14.53
CA ALA A 81 -7.30 -4.17 -13.75
C ALA A 81 -7.72 -3.47 -12.45
N TYR A 82 -7.16 -3.92 -11.34
CA TYR A 82 -7.36 -3.39 -10.00
C TYR A 82 -6.11 -2.61 -9.62
N LEU A 83 -6.22 -1.29 -9.56
CA LEU A 83 -5.12 -0.38 -9.30
C LEU A 83 -5.15 0.08 -7.84
N GLY A 84 -4.21 -0.40 -7.04
CA GLY A 84 -3.99 0.02 -5.67
C GLY A 84 -3.51 1.47 -5.56
N SER A 85 -3.38 1.95 -4.33
CA SER A 85 -2.91 3.30 -4.04
C SER A 85 -1.82 3.31 -2.99
N TRP A 86 -0.90 4.25 -3.15
CA TRP A 86 0.23 4.40 -2.23
C TRP A 86 -0.06 5.46 -1.17
N VAL A 87 0.75 5.52 -0.11
CA VAL A 87 0.59 6.54 0.94
C VAL A 87 0.76 7.96 0.36
N GLY A 88 1.73 8.15 -0.53
CA GLY A 88 2.07 9.44 -1.10
C GLY A 88 2.36 10.52 -0.04
N ARG A 89 2.47 11.77 -0.49
CA ARG A 89 2.57 12.92 0.42
C ARG A 89 1.19 13.20 1.00
N GLY A 90 1.04 13.05 2.32
CA GLY A 90 -0.19 13.41 3.03
C GLY A 90 -1.26 12.33 3.10
N CYS A 91 -0.95 11.06 2.80
CA CYS A 91 -1.91 9.95 2.88
C CYS A 91 -3.11 10.15 1.94
N LEU A 92 -2.82 10.43 0.66
CA LEU A 92 -3.84 10.67 -0.37
C LEU A 92 -4.24 9.37 -1.08
N SER A 93 -4.41 8.29 -0.30
CA SER A 93 -4.88 7.01 -0.79
C SER A 93 -6.27 7.15 -1.41
N SER A 94 -6.43 6.67 -2.64
CA SER A 94 -7.70 6.66 -3.37
C SER A 94 -8.36 5.28 -3.37
N GLY A 95 -7.87 4.35 -2.54
CA GLY A 95 -8.34 2.97 -2.51
C GLY A 95 -7.92 2.18 -3.74
N VAL A 96 -8.74 1.19 -4.10
CA VAL A 96 -8.57 0.38 -5.30
C VAL A 96 -9.51 0.89 -6.40
N ARG A 97 -8.92 1.27 -7.53
CA ARG A 97 -9.65 1.73 -8.73
C ARG A 97 -9.70 0.61 -9.75
N VAL A 98 -10.89 0.28 -10.23
CA VAL A 98 -11.10 -0.85 -11.13
C VAL A 98 -11.33 -0.35 -12.55
N PHE A 99 -10.51 -0.82 -13.47
CA PHE A 99 -10.62 -0.52 -14.89
C PHE A 99 -11.14 -1.74 -15.65
N ASP A 100 -12.17 -1.55 -16.47
CA ASP A 100 -12.57 -2.51 -17.50
C ASP A 100 -11.57 -2.47 -18.65
N LEU A 101 -11.05 -3.63 -19.01
CA LEU A 101 -10.08 -3.89 -20.08
C LEU A 101 -10.59 -4.93 -21.08
N GLN A 102 -11.91 -5.18 -21.16
CA GLN A 102 -12.51 -6.06 -22.17
C GLN A 102 -12.20 -5.56 -23.60
N ASP A 103 -12.18 -4.23 -23.78
CA ASP A 103 -11.55 -3.57 -24.93
C ASP A 103 -10.26 -2.86 -24.46
N PRO A 104 -9.07 -3.45 -24.70
CA PRO A 104 -7.80 -2.87 -24.26
C PRO A 104 -7.44 -1.55 -24.99
N GLY A 105 -8.12 -1.24 -26.11
CA GLY A 105 -7.98 0.04 -26.81
C GLY A 105 -8.78 1.18 -26.16
N SER A 106 -9.69 0.87 -25.24
CA SER A 106 -10.54 1.86 -24.56
C SER A 106 -10.78 1.55 -23.07
N PRO A 107 -9.73 1.50 -22.22
CA PRO A 107 -9.88 1.22 -20.78
C PRO A 107 -10.83 2.21 -20.09
N GLN A 108 -11.76 1.71 -19.26
CA GLN A 108 -12.73 2.55 -18.54
C GLN A 108 -12.67 2.31 -17.04
N LEU A 109 -12.60 3.38 -16.23
CA LEU A 109 -12.78 3.27 -14.78
C LEU A 109 -14.26 2.91 -14.49
N VAL A 110 -14.52 1.77 -13.86
CA VAL A 110 -15.87 1.29 -13.56
C VAL A 110 -16.26 1.39 -12.09
N SER A 111 -15.30 1.35 -11.17
CA SER A 111 -15.56 1.51 -9.74
C SER A 111 -14.31 1.93 -8.96
N THR A 112 -14.54 2.39 -7.72
CA THR A 112 -13.53 2.61 -6.69
C THR A 112 -14.06 2.04 -5.37
N PHE A 113 -13.23 1.33 -4.62
CA PHE A 113 -13.56 0.77 -3.31
C PHE A 113 -12.34 0.78 -2.38
N ALA A 114 -12.48 0.35 -1.12
CA ALA A 114 -11.39 0.34 -0.15
C ALA A 114 -10.78 1.75 0.06
N ASP A 115 -11.62 2.78 -0.08
CA ASP A 115 -11.25 4.19 0.04
C ASP A 115 -12.00 4.86 1.19
N ALA A 116 -11.43 5.93 1.75
CA ALA A 116 -12.00 6.61 2.91
C ALA A 116 -13.30 7.39 2.62
N ALA A 117 -13.59 7.71 1.35
CA ALA A 117 -14.80 8.46 0.99
C ALA A 117 -16.03 7.55 0.97
N SER A 118 -15.89 6.30 0.52
CA SER A 118 -16.95 5.29 0.56
C SER A 118 -16.96 4.49 1.87
N GLU A 119 -15.80 4.32 2.52
CA GLU A 119 -15.63 3.51 3.73
C GLU A 119 -14.88 4.28 4.83
N PRO A 120 -15.57 5.06 5.67
CA PRO A 120 -14.93 5.88 6.70
C PRO A 120 -14.07 5.09 7.71
N ASP A 121 -14.36 3.80 7.92
CA ASP A 121 -13.62 2.91 8.83
C ASP A 121 -12.16 2.73 8.43
N VAL A 122 -11.84 2.85 7.13
CA VAL A 122 -10.47 2.73 6.61
C VAL A 122 -9.81 4.08 6.40
N ALA A 123 -10.37 5.17 6.96
CA ALA A 123 -9.74 6.47 6.92
C ALA A 123 -8.34 6.47 7.55
N ARG A 124 -7.45 7.31 7.01
CA ARG A 124 -6.03 7.42 7.44
C ARG A 124 -5.22 6.14 7.21
N THR A 125 -5.63 5.35 6.22
CA THR A 125 -4.89 4.19 5.73
C THR A 125 -4.57 4.32 4.24
N TRP A 126 -3.75 3.41 3.71
CA TRP A 126 -3.46 3.29 2.29
C TRP A 126 -3.42 1.83 1.85
N THR A 127 -3.66 1.60 0.55
CA THR A 127 -3.96 0.28 -0.02
C THR A 127 -2.94 -0.16 -1.08
N GLU A 128 -1.79 -0.63 -0.61
CA GLU A 128 -0.67 -0.94 -1.51
C GLU A 128 -0.98 -2.07 -2.49
N LYS A 129 -1.56 -3.16 -1.98
CA LYS A 129 -1.66 -4.44 -2.67
C LYS A 129 -3.09 -4.89 -2.77
N VAL A 130 -3.43 -5.41 -3.95
CA VAL A 130 -4.72 -6.03 -4.23
C VAL A 130 -4.48 -7.33 -4.98
N ILE A 131 -5.07 -8.42 -4.50
CA ILE A 131 -5.06 -9.71 -5.19
C ILE A 131 -6.50 -10.15 -5.38
N VAL A 132 -6.83 -10.65 -6.57
CA VAL A 132 -8.18 -11.12 -6.90
C VAL A 132 -8.14 -12.56 -7.38
N GLU A 133 -8.99 -13.41 -6.82
CA GLU A 133 -9.11 -14.80 -7.24
C GLU A 133 -10.57 -15.25 -7.34
N ARG A 134 -10.84 -16.18 -8.26
CA ARG A 134 -12.14 -16.87 -8.28
C ARG A 134 -12.18 -17.89 -7.16
N VAL A 135 -13.02 -17.65 -6.17
CA VAL A 135 -13.21 -18.53 -5.02
C VAL A 135 -14.52 -19.30 -5.12
N ASN A 136 -14.48 -20.56 -4.72
CA ASN A 136 -15.63 -21.46 -4.71
C ASN A 136 -15.59 -22.36 -3.47
N THR A 137 -16.09 -21.82 -2.37
CA THR A 137 -16.22 -22.52 -1.08
C THR A 137 -17.70 -22.82 -0.80
N PRO A 138 -18.04 -23.53 0.29
CA PRO A 138 -19.42 -23.64 0.73
C PRO A 138 -20.08 -22.29 1.09
N ALA A 139 -19.31 -21.33 1.61
CA ALA A 139 -19.81 -20.06 2.12
C ALA A 139 -19.77 -18.92 1.08
N PHE A 140 -18.91 -19.02 0.06
CA PHE A 140 -18.74 -17.98 -0.95
C PHE A 140 -18.48 -18.55 -2.35
N ARG A 141 -19.08 -17.93 -3.37
CA ARG A 141 -18.89 -18.27 -4.78
C ARG A 141 -18.84 -17.00 -5.60
N GLY A 142 -17.66 -16.61 -6.03
CA GLY A 142 -17.46 -15.32 -6.66
C GLY A 142 -16.00 -14.97 -6.85
N ASP A 143 -15.73 -13.79 -7.37
CA ASP A 143 -14.39 -13.22 -7.41
C ASP A 143 -14.14 -12.47 -6.09
N LEU A 144 -13.15 -12.92 -5.33
CA LEU A 144 -12.78 -12.38 -4.04
C LEU A 144 -11.53 -11.51 -4.21
N ALA A 145 -11.63 -10.23 -3.89
CA ALA A 145 -10.49 -9.34 -3.76
C ALA A 145 -10.04 -9.25 -2.30
N VAL A 146 -8.72 -9.27 -2.12
CA VAL A 146 -8.05 -9.02 -0.85
C VAL A 146 -7.22 -7.76 -1.00
N VAL A 147 -7.44 -6.79 -0.13
CA VAL A 147 -6.78 -5.48 -0.19
C VAL A 147 -6.00 -5.25 1.10
N SER A 148 -4.71 -4.99 0.99
CA SER A 148 -3.88 -4.65 2.16
C SER A 148 -4.16 -3.23 2.65
N PHE A 149 -4.13 -3.01 3.96
CA PHE A 149 -4.35 -1.71 4.57
C PHE A 149 -3.26 -1.41 5.58
N GLN A 150 -2.59 -0.28 5.36
CA GLN A 150 -1.53 0.21 6.23
C GLN A 150 -1.88 1.56 6.84
N ALA A 151 -1.65 1.72 8.14
CA ALA A 151 -1.84 3.00 8.81
C ALA A 151 -0.85 4.06 8.30
N CYS A 152 -1.36 5.26 8.04
CA CYS A 152 -0.56 6.34 7.47
C CYS A 152 0.40 6.97 8.47
N GLY A 153 1.69 6.92 8.13
CA GLY A 153 2.76 7.56 8.88
C GLY A 153 2.91 7.05 10.32
N ARG A 154 3.86 7.63 11.06
CA ARG A 154 4.11 7.22 12.45
C ARG A 154 2.91 7.50 13.37
N ALA A 155 2.24 8.64 13.19
CA ALA A 155 1.10 9.00 14.03
C ALA A 155 -0.06 8.01 13.87
N GLY A 156 -0.41 7.62 12.64
CA GLY A 156 -1.46 6.63 12.41
C GLY A 156 -1.09 5.25 12.94
N ARG A 157 0.17 4.84 12.78
CA ARG A 157 0.67 3.57 13.35
C ARG A 157 0.53 3.50 14.87
N LEU A 158 0.70 4.61 15.58
CA LEU A 158 0.62 4.63 17.05
C LEU A 158 -0.79 4.93 17.59
N ASP A 159 -1.71 5.40 16.74
CA ASP A 159 -3.09 5.67 17.14
C ASP A 159 -3.92 4.38 17.07
N PRO A 160 -4.38 3.79 18.19
CA PRO A 160 -5.10 2.51 18.19
C PRO A 160 -6.47 2.55 17.51
N THR A 161 -6.99 3.74 17.18
CA THR A 161 -8.29 3.90 16.50
C THR A 161 -8.19 3.80 14.98
N VAL A 162 -6.98 3.86 14.40
CA VAL A 162 -6.78 3.71 12.96
C VAL A 162 -6.87 2.23 12.57
N PHE A 163 -7.65 1.89 11.54
CA PHE A 163 -7.68 0.53 11.02
C PHE A 163 -6.31 0.12 10.42
N ARG A 164 -5.99 -1.17 10.48
CA ARG A 164 -4.80 -1.77 9.85
C ARG A 164 -4.97 -3.28 9.73
N GLY A 165 -4.47 -3.87 8.66
CA GLY A 165 -4.69 -5.28 8.35
C GLY A 165 -5.08 -5.42 6.89
N PHE A 166 -6.14 -6.15 6.57
CA PHE A 166 -6.62 -6.26 5.19
C PHE A 166 -8.15 -6.30 5.13
N GLY A 167 -8.71 -6.02 3.95
CA GLY A 167 -10.13 -6.14 3.65
C GLY A 167 -10.42 -7.25 2.65
N LEU A 168 -11.61 -7.83 2.76
CA LEU A 168 -12.15 -8.85 1.86
C LEU A 168 -13.36 -8.27 1.14
N TYR A 169 -13.37 -8.35 -0.19
CA TYR A 169 -14.39 -7.74 -1.03
C TYR A 169 -14.90 -8.75 -2.08
N ASP A 170 -16.20 -8.87 -2.21
CA ASP A 170 -16.81 -9.52 -3.39
C ASP A 170 -16.70 -8.54 -4.57
N VAL A 171 -15.96 -8.96 -5.59
CA VAL A 171 -15.77 -8.22 -6.85
C VAL A 171 -16.26 -9.05 -8.04
N THR A 172 -17.20 -9.98 -7.80
CA THR A 172 -17.84 -10.76 -8.87
C THR A 172 -18.50 -9.86 -9.91
N ASP A 173 -19.06 -8.73 -9.46
CA ASP A 173 -19.37 -7.58 -10.30
C ASP A 173 -18.33 -6.47 -10.04
N PRO A 174 -17.33 -6.30 -10.92
CA PRO A 174 -16.27 -5.30 -10.73
C PRO A 174 -16.77 -3.86 -10.77
N ALA A 175 -17.97 -3.60 -11.30
CA ALA A 175 -18.60 -2.28 -11.28
C ALA A 175 -19.31 -1.97 -9.95
N ALA A 176 -19.58 -2.99 -9.12
CA ALA A 176 -20.22 -2.85 -7.82
C ALA A 176 -19.54 -3.72 -6.72
N PRO A 177 -18.28 -3.44 -6.34
CA PRO A 177 -17.61 -4.15 -5.24
C PRO A 177 -18.38 -4.08 -3.91
N HIS A 178 -18.42 -5.18 -3.17
CA HIS A 178 -19.06 -5.23 -1.86
C HIS A 178 -18.09 -5.74 -0.78
N ARG A 179 -17.86 -4.92 0.25
CA ARG A 179 -17.07 -5.33 1.42
C ARG A 179 -17.74 -6.46 2.18
N LEU A 180 -17.00 -7.54 2.40
CA LEU A 180 -17.42 -8.71 3.18
C LEU A 180 -16.92 -8.63 4.62
N ALA A 181 -15.64 -8.29 4.82
CA ALA A 181 -15.04 -8.17 6.14
C ALA A 181 -13.79 -7.27 6.13
N LEU A 182 -13.45 -6.75 7.31
CA LEU A 182 -12.14 -6.19 7.62
C LEU A 182 -11.47 -7.09 8.65
N TYR A 183 -10.26 -7.57 8.35
CA TYR A 183 -9.43 -8.31 9.29
C TYR A 183 -8.40 -7.35 9.90
N ALA A 184 -8.58 -7.02 11.18
CA ALA A 184 -7.68 -6.13 11.90
C ALA A 184 -6.45 -6.89 12.42
N THR A 185 -5.29 -6.26 12.32
CA THR A 185 -4.08 -6.65 13.07
C THR A 185 -3.93 -5.76 14.31
N GLU A 186 -2.85 -5.93 15.08
CA GLU A 186 -2.74 -5.32 16.42
C GLU A 186 -2.78 -3.78 16.40
N PRO A 187 -3.71 -3.15 17.14
CA PRO A 187 -3.88 -1.71 17.13
C PRO A 187 -2.72 -0.97 17.81
N GLY A 188 -2.35 0.19 17.27
CA GLY A 188 -1.40 1.12 17.89
C GLY A 188 0.07 0.68 17.91
N VAL A 189 0.40 -0.48 17.34
CA VAL A 189 1.76 -1.04 17.43
C VAL A 189 2.40 -1.31 16.07
N ASN A 190 1.65 -1.81 15.09
CA ASN A 190 2.17 -2.16 13.77
C ASN A 190 1.61 -1.27 12.64
N GLY A 191 2.12 -1.51 11.43
CA GLY A 191 1.69 -0.85 10.21
C GLY A 191 0.40 -1.38 9.59
N GLY A 192 0.06 -2.65 9.79
CA GLY A 192 -0.97 -3.39 9.06
C GLY A 192 -0.39 -4.39 8.06
N SER A 193 -1.26 -5.02 7.27
CA SER A 193 -0.81 -5.87 6.16
C SER A 193 -0.12 -5.00 5.12
N HIS A 194 1.05 -5.40 4.67
CA HIS A 194 1.83 -4.71 3.66
C HIS A 194 1.65 -5.41 2.30
N GLU A 195 2.43 -6.46 2.07
CA GLU A 195 2.28 -7.38 0.95
C GLU A 195 1.35 -8.54 1.33
N ILE A 196 0.63 -9.05 0.35
CA ILE A 196 -0.43 -10.04 0.57
C ILE A 196 -0.57 -10.95 -0.65
N TRP A 197 -0.99 -12.19 -0.40
CA TRP A 197 -1.34 -13.17 -1.42
C TRP A 197 -2.66 -13.84 -1.08
N LEU A 198 -3.45 -14.20 -2.09
CA LEU A 198 -4.68 -14.98 -1.96
C LEU A 198 -4.51 -16.27 -2.77
N GLU A 199 -4.74 -17.42 -2.14
CA GLU A 199 -4.66 -18.71 -2.82
C GLU A 199 -5.86 -19.59 -2.48
N ARG A 200 -6.32 -20.37 -3.47
CA ARG A 200 -7.43 -21.31 -3.31
C ARG A 200 -6.91 -22.74 -3.19
N VAL A 201 -7.47 -23.51 -2.26
CA VAL A 201 -7.08 -24.92 -2.03
C VAL A 201 -8.33 -25.79 -2.01
N GLY A 202 -8.64 -26.39 -3.15
CA GLY A 202 -9.88 -27.14 -3.32
C GLY A 202 -11.11 -26.25 -3.08
N ARG A 203 -11.85 -26.50 -1.99
CA ARG A 203 -13.03 -25.73 -1.57
C ARG A 203 -12.74 -24.73 -0.43
N ARG A 204 -11.47 -24.39 -0.25
CA ARG A 204 -10.98 -23.43 0.74
C ARG A 204 -10.24 -22.28 0.08
N ALA A 205 -10.08 -21.17 0.80
CA ALA A 205 -9.29 -20.03 0.38
C ALA A 205 -8.49 -19.49 1.57
N TYR A 206 -7.26 -19.04 1.31
CA TYR A 206 -6.35 -18.54 2.33
C TYR A 206 -5.71 -17.23 1.90
N VAL A 207 -5.68 -16.29 2.83
CA VAL A 207 -4.89 -15.07 2.73
C VAL A 207 -3.56 -15.27 3.43
N TYR A 208 -2.50 -14.86 2.77
CA TYR A 208 -1.12 -14.94 3.25
C TYR A 208 -0.62 -13.51 3.34
N THR A 209 -0.39 -13.01 4.55
CA THR A 209 -0.10 -11.59 4.78
C THR A 209 1.27 -11.42 5.40
N ALA A 210 2.02 -10.44 4.88
CA ALA A 210 3.23 -9.92 5.50
C ALA A 210 2.88 -8.66 6.29
N ILE A 211 3.25 -8.63 7.56
CA ILE A 211 3.05 -7.52 8.50
C ILE A 211 4.45 -7.09 8.96
N PRO A 212 5.10 -6.15 8.26
CA PRO A 212 6.49 -5.79 8.52
C PRO A 212 6.72 -5.37 9.97
N ASN A 213 7.76 -5.94 10.58
CA ASN A 213 8.18 -5.67 11.95
C ASN A 213 7.14 -6.02 13.02
N SER A 214 6.17 -6.90 12.74
CA SER A 214 5.20 -7.34 13.73
C SER A 214 5.91 -7.94 14.95
N GLU A 215 6.92 -8.78 14.75
CA GLU A 215 7.62 -9.47 15.84
C GLU A 215 8.26 -8.48 16.81
N LEU A 216 8.90 -7.42 16.30
CA LEU A 216 9.51 -6.38 17.13
C LEU A 216 8.47 -5.45 17.77
N ARG A 217 7.47 -5.02 17.00
CA ARG A 217 6.48 -4.03 17.44
C ARG A 217 5.51 -4.56 18.49
N THR A 218 5.29 -5.88 18.49
CA THR A 218 4.42 -6.57 19.44
C THR A 218 5.22 -7.31 20.52
N SER A 219 6.55 -7.15 20.53
CA SER A 219 7.40 -7.68 21.59
C SER A 219 7.04 -7.05 22.95
N PRO A 220 6.90 -7.85 24.02
CA PRO A 220 6.53 -7.32 25.33
C PRO A 220 7.66 -6.55 26.02
N ASP A 221 8.92 -6.84 25.69
CA ASP A 221 10.11 -6.35 26.39
C ASP A 221 11.25 -5.93 25.44
N GLY A 222 11.04 -6.05 24.12
CA GLY A 222 12.04 -5.77 23.09
C GLY A 222 13.11 -6.84 22.91
N VAL A 223 13.03 -7.97 23.63
CA VAL A 223 13.99 -9.09 23.55
C VAL A 223 13.32 -10.47 23.45
N THR A 224 12.01 -10.54 23.67
CA THR A 224 11.15 -11.71 23.48
C THR A 224 10.37 -11.54 22.17
N PRO A 225 10.37 -12.53 21.26
CA PRO A 225 9.60 -12.45 20.02
C PRO A 225 8.12 -12.16 20.26
N GLY A 226 7.59 -11.15 19.57
CA GLY A 226 6.16 -10.86 19.53
C GLY A 226 5.38 -11.81 18.62
N LEU A 227 4.28 -11.30 18.07
CA LEU A 227 3.48 -11.96 17.05
C LEU A 227 4.22 -11.97 15.70
N PRO A 228 4.13 -13.05 14.90
CA PRO A 228 4.93 -13.19 13.70
C PRO A 228 4.55 -12.24 12.58
N ASP A 229 5.55 -11.88 11.78
CA ASP A 229 5.42 -11.04 10.58
C ASP A 229 4.59 -11.71 9.49
N PHE A 230 4.71 -13.02 9.31
CA PHE A 230 3.93 -13.78 8.33
C PHE A 230 2.78 -14.53 8.99
N ARG A 231 1.56 -14.34 8.46
CA ARG A 231 0.35 -14.99 8.95
C ARG A 231 -0.49 -15.55 7.81
N ILE A 232 -1.17 -16.65 8.09
CA ILE A 232 -2.08 -17.35 7.18
C ILE A 232 -3.48 -17.26 7.78
N ILE A 233 -4.41 -16.70 7.02
CA ILE A 233 -5.80 -16.53 7.43
C ILE A 233 -6.69 -17.39 6.52
N ASP A 234 -7.46 -18.30 7.11
CA ASP A 234 -8.52 -19.02 6.41
C ASP A 234 -9.67 -18.03 6.10
N VAL A 235 -9.91 -17.81 4.82
CA VAL A 235 -10.97 -16.94 4.28
C VAL A 235 -11.98 -17.75 3.49
N SER A 236 -12.10 -19.04 3.78
CA SER A 236 -13.09 -19.92 3.13
C SER A 236 -14.52 -19.43 3.38
N ASP A 237 -14.77 -18.82 4.53
CA ASP A 237 -15.89 -17.91 4.76
C ASP A 237 -15.35 -16.48 4.86
N PRO A 238 -15.37 -15.70 3.77
CA PRO A 238 -14.77 -14.36 3.74
C PRO A 238 -15.51 -13.34 4.62
N ALA A 239 -16.72 -13.64 5.11
CA ALA A 239 -17.38 -12.81 6.11
C ALA A 239 -16.86 -13.09 7.54
N ASN A 240 -16.20 -14.23 7.76
CA ASN A 240 -15.70 -14.68 9.06
C ASN A 240 -14.26 -15.22 8.95
N PRO A 241 -13.28 -14.38 8.58
CA PRO A 241 -11.88 -14.80 8.44
C PRO A 241 -11.27 -15.24 9.79
N VAL A 242 -10.47 -16.32 9.77
CA VAL A 242 -9.85 -16.89 10.98
C VAL A 242 -8.38 -17.20 10.73
N GLN A 243 -7.49 -16.76 11.64
CA GLN A 243 -6.07 -17.12 11.54
C GLN A 243 -5.87 -18.64 11.66
N ALA A 244 -5.17 -19.22 10.68
CA ALA A 244 -4.90 -20.65 10.57
C ALA A 244 -3.43 -21.00 10.85
N GLY A 245 -2.51 -20.05 10.70
CA GLY A 245 -1.09 -20.28 10.93
C GLY A 245 -0.27 -19.00 10.91
N GLU A 246 0.99 -19.12 11.30
CA GLU A 246 1.95 -18.02 11.37
C GLU A 246 3.39 -18.57 11.35
N TRP A 247 4.35 -17.74 10.95
CA TRP A 247 5.78 -18.05 11.03
C TRP A 247 6.59 -16.76 11.16
N GLY A 248 7.66 -16.78 11.96
CA GLY A 248 8.51 -15.61 12.19
C GLY A 248 9.97 -16.02 12.41
N ALA A 249 10.91 -15.34 11.76
CA ALA A 249 12.31 -15.70 11.82
C ALA A 249 12.91 -15.48 13.22
N TRP A 250 12.42 -14.50 13.98
CA TRP A 250 12.93 -14.29 15.33
C TRP A 250 12.53 -15.43 16.25
N ARG A 251 11.26 -15.82 16.22
CA ARG A 251 10.77 -16.97 17.01
C ARG A 251 11.42 -18.28 16.59
N GLU A 252 11.48 -18.56 15.30
CA GLU A 252 11.80 -19.89 14.79
C GLU A 252 13.31 -20.11 14.57
N LEU A 253 14.06 -19.05 14.28
CA LEU A 253 15.50 -19.12 13.98
C LEU A 253 16.37 -18.35 14.96
N GLY A 254 15.78 -17.57 15.89
CA GLY A 254 16.52 -16.74 16.82
C GLY A 254 17.14 -15.48 16.19
N VAL A 255 16.74 -15.10 14.97
CA VAL A 255 17.26 -13.92 14.28
C VAL A 255 16.50 -12.68 14.73
N HIS A 256 17.14 -11.81 15.50
CA HIS A 256 16.49 -10.60 16.00
C HIS A 256 16.13 -9.65 14.83
N PRO A 257 14.98 -8.95 14.86
CA PRO A 257 14.56 -8.04 13.78
C PRO A 257 15.49 -6.85 13.50
N THR A 258 16.48 -6.60 14.36
CA THR A 258 17.51 -5.57 14.18
C THR A 258 18.89 -6.17 13.90
N SER A 259 18.96 -7.44 13.54
CA SER A 259 20.20 -8.13 13.14
C SER A 259 20.46 -8.07 11.64
N GLY A 260 19.75 -7.22 10.91
CA GLY A 260 19.99 -6.95 9.49
C GLY A 260 21.37 -6.33 9.22
N GLN A 261 21.70 -6.12 7.96
CA GLN A 261 23.03 -5.69 7.51
C GLN A 261 22.94 -4.41 6.68
N GLY A 262 24.01 -3.62 6.63
CA GLY A 262 24.06 -2.38 5.83
C GLY A 262 23.37 -1.19 6.48
N ASP A 263 23.05 -0.15 5.71
CA ASP A 263 22.54 1.13 6.23
C ASP A 263 21.09 1.08 6.75
N PHE A 264 20.40 -0.03 6.53
CA PHE A 264 19.05 -0.28 7.03
C PHE A 264 18.99 -1.65 7.73
N GLU A 265 19.61 -1.75 8.91
CA GLU A 265 19.69 -2.97 9.70
C GLU A 265 18.30 -3.44 10.18
N SER A 266 17.58 -4.18 9.34
CA SER A 266 16.23 -4.64 9.65
C SER A 266 15.90 -5.99 9.01
N THR A 267 15.41 -6.91 9.83
CA THR A 267 14.96 -8.24 9.43
C THR A 267 13.47 -8.37 9.66
N PHE A 268 12.69 -8.41 8.58
CA PHE A 268 11.24 -8.62 8.62
C PHE A 268 10.75 -9.21 7.29
N VAL A 269 9.56 -9.83 7.28
CA VAL A 269 8.93 -10.27 6.02
C VAL A 269 8.46 -9.04 5.25
N HIS A 270 9.01 -8.81 4.06
CA HIS A 270 8.51 -7.78 3.16
C HIS A 270 7.37 -8.34 2.30
N SER A 271 7.61 -9.42 1.56
CA SER A 271 6.66 -10.01 0.61
C SER A 271 6.45 -11.50 0.86
N VAL A 272 5.27 -11.99 0.46
CA VAL A 272 4.95 -13.42 0.42
C VAL A 272 4.43 -13.80 -0.95
N ARG A 273 4.84 -14.97 -1.44
CA ARG A 273 4.24 -15.63 -2.60
C ARG A 273 4.02 -17.10 -2.31
N ILE A 274 2.92 -17.64 -2.80
CA ILE A 274 2.53 -19.03 -2.61
C ILE A 274 2.69 -19.80 -3.91
N ASP A 275 3.05 -21.07 -3.84
CA ASP A 275 3.03 -21.94 -5.01
C ASP A 275 1.59 -22.28 -5.44
N GLU A 276 1.39 -22.66 -6.70
CA GLU A 276 0.05 -22.94 -7.25
C GLU A 276 -0.72 -24.06 -6.53
N ARG A 277 -0.02 -24.88 -5.72
CA ARG A 277 -0.63 -25.95 -4.91
C ARG A 277 -0.92 -25.53 -3.48
N ALA A 278 -0.54 -24.31 -3.09
CA ALA A 278 -0.59 -23.81 -1.71
C ALA A 278 0.07 -24.73 -0.69
N GLN A 279 1.18 -25.37 -1.07
CA GLN A 279 1.96 -26.25 -0.21
C GLN A 279 3.24 -25.56 0.29
N ARG A 280 3.65 -24.46 -0.34
CA ARG A 280 4.86 -23.71 0.00
C ARG A 280 4.61 -22.21 -0.05
N ALA A 281 4.99 -21.54 1.03
CA ALA A 281 5.12 -20.09 1.07
C ALA A 281 6.59 -19.72 0.90
N TYR A 282 6.86 -18.78 -0.01
CA TYR A 282 8.16 -18.14 -0.18
C TYR A 282 8.09 -16.77 0.50
N LEU A 283 8.89 -16.59 1.54
CA LEU A 283 8.91 -15.37 2.34
C LEU A 283 10.15 -14.56 1.96
N SER A 284 9.93 -13.41 1.34
CA SER A 284 11.00 -12.46 1.04
C SER A 284 11.26 -11.61 2.27
N TYR A 285 12.20 -12.04 3.09
CA TYR A 285 12.67 -11.25 4.21
C TYR A 285 13.64 -10.17 3.75
N TRP A 286 13.49 -8.98 4.32
CA TRP A 286 14.53 -7.96 4.27
C TRP A 286 15.73 -8.44 5.10
N ASP A 287 16.94 -8.29 4.57
CA ASP A 287 18.23 -8.64 5.19
C ASP A 287 18.29 -10.01 5.92
N LEU A 288 17.60 -11.03 5.38
CA LEU A 288 17.71 -12.43 5.81
C LEU A 288 18.15 -13.37 4.67
N GLY A 289 18.51 -12.80 3.51
CA GLY A 289 19.00 -13.54 2.35
C GLY A 289 20.47 -13.92 2.52
N THR A 290 20.74 -15.23 2.51
CA THR A 290 22.08 -15.86 2.63
C THR A 290 23.01 -15.54 1.48
#